data_AF-A0A8S9QYC6-F1
#
_entry.id   AF-A0A8S9QYC6-F1
#
_cell.length_a   1.000
_cell.length_b   1.000
_cell.length_c   1.000
_cell.angle_alpha   90.00
_cell.angle_beta   90.00
_cell.angle_gamma   90.00
#
_symmetry.space_group_name_H-M   'P 1'
#
loop_
_entity.id
_entity.type
_entity.pdbx_description
1 polymer ?
#
loop_
_entity_poly.entity_id
_entity_poly.type
_entity_poly.pdbx_seq_one_letter_code
_entity_poly.pdbx_strand_id
1 'polypeptide(L)'
;MDILVFNSWHWWLHKGVELQGWDYIRNGSSLIRDMDRLDAFNKGLTTWAQWVDQNVNISQTRVFFQGISPTHYVGKEWNEPRNNCNGQMQPLSGSTYPGGSLPAASIVSRVLSSMKKPVYLLDITTLSQLRKDAHPSTYGAAGGSDCSHWCLPGLPDTWNQLLYAALSM
;
A
#
# COMPACT_ATOMS: atom_id res chain seq x y z
N MET A 1 -23.53 -3.45 4.50
CA MET A 1 -22.46 -2.56 4.03
C MET A 1 -22.42 -2.69 2.52
N ASP A 2 -22.62 -1.60 1.81
CA ASP A 2 -22.75 -1.62 0.34
C ASP A 2 -21.39 -1.50 -0.36
N ILE A 3 -20.40 -0.91 0.32
CA ILE A 3 -19.04 -0.72 -0.18
C ILE A 3 -18.05 -1.10 0.92
N LEU A 4 -17.04 -1.90 0.56
CA LEU A 4 -15.88 -2.19 1.39
C LEU A 4 -14.61 -1.77 0.65
N VAL A 5 -13.77 -0.95 1.27
CA VAL A 5 -12.47 -0.55 0.74
C VAL A 5 -11.39 -1.04 1.69
N PHE A 6 -10.57 -1.99 1.23
CA PHE A 6 -9.46 -2.54 2.00
C PHE A 6 -8.13 -1.99 1.50
N ASN A 7 -7.14 -1.87 2.38
CA ASN A 7 -5.76 -1.63 2.03
C ASN A 7 -4.84 -2.33 3.04
N SER A 8 -3.60 -2.63 2.65
CA SER A 8 -2.60 -3.13 3.59
C SER A 8 -1.21 -3.06 2.97
N TRP A 9 -0.24 -2.39 3.64
CA TRP A 9 1.17 -2.43 3.23
C TRP A 9 2.15 -1.88 4.27
N HIS A 10 1.96 -0.63 4.71
CA HIS A 10 2.99 0.15 5.38
C HIS A 10 3.71 -0.57 6.53
N TRP A 11 2.96 -1.19 7.45
CA TRP A 11 3.53 -1.88 8.61
C TRP A 11 4.14 -3.26 8.30
N TRP A 12 3.87 -3.85 7.14
CA TRP A 12 4.49 -5.11 6.76
C TRP A 12 6.01 -5.00 6.60
N LEU A 13 6.55 -3.80 6.40
CA LEU A 13 7.99 -3.55 6.26
C LEU A 13 8.71 -3.37 7.61
N HIS A 14 7.97 -3.24 8.72
CA HIS A 14 8.58 -3.01 10.03
C HIS A 14 9.41 -4.22 10.48
N LYS A 15 10.63 -3.94 10.93
CA LYS A 15 11.58 -4.93 11.44
C LYS A 15 12.26 -4.42 12.71
N GLY A 16 12.77 -5.34 13.51
CA GLY A 16 13.48 -5.03 14.75
C GLY A 16 12.56 -4.59 15.88
N VAL A 17 13.12 -4.53 17.10
CA VAL A 17 12.36 -4.30 18.34
C VAL A 17 11.69 -2.92 18.42
N GLU A 18 12.20 -1.94 17.67
CA GLU A 18 11.67 -0.57 17.70
C GLU A 18 10.41 -0.39 16.85
N LEU A 19 10.30 -1.08 15.72
CA LEU A 19 9.20 -0.91 14.76
C LEU A 19 8.25 -2.11 14.71
N GLN A 20 8.74 -3.32 14.99
CA GLN A 20 7.93 -4.53 15.00
C GLN A 20 7.20 -4.66 16.35
N GLY A 21 5.97 -4.16 16.42
CA GLY A 21 5.13 -4.22 17.64
C GLY A 21 4.57 -5.60 17.99
N TRP A 22 5.13 -6.69 17.45
CA TRP A 22 4.68 -8.06 17.71
C TRP A 22 5.87 -9.03 17.80
N ASP A 23 5.72 -10.07 18.62
CA ASP A 23 6.82 -11.03 18.87
C ASP A 23 6.85 -12.19 17.86
N TYR A 24 5.68 -12.64 17.39
CA TYR A 24 5.56 -13.82 16.53
C TYR A 24 4.42 -13.68 15.53
N ILE A 25 4.58 -14.35 14.39
CA ILE A 25 3.56 -14.58 13.38
C ILE A 25 3.16 -16.06 13.43
N ARG A 26 1.86 -16.34 13.59
CA ARG A 26 1.31 -17.70 13.54
C ARG A 26 1.13 -18.12 12.08
N ASN A 27 1.70 -19.26 11.70
CA ASN A 27 1.50 -19.88 10.39
C ASN A 27 1.14 -21.35 10.60
N GLY A 28 -0.17 -21.65 10.63
CA GLY A 28 -0.66 -22.97 11.05
C GLY A 28 -0.26 -23.28 12.49
N SER A 29 0.40 -24.42 12.71
CA SER A 29 0.93 -24.83 14.02
C SER A 29 2.23 -24.12 14.41
N SER A 30 2.91 -23.45 13.48
CA SER A 30 4.21 -22.81 13.72
C SER A 30 4.08 -21.37 14.23
N LEU A 31 5.00 -20.97 15.11
CA LEU A 31 5.24 -19.58 15.52
C LEU A 31 6.59 -19.11 14.96
N ILE A 32 6.56 -18.03 14.18
CA ILE A 32 7.75 -17.51 13.49
C ILE A 32 8.03 -16.10 13.99
N ARG A 33 9.24 -15.85 14.50
CA ARG A 33 9.62 -14.53 15.04
C ARG A 33 9.81 -13.45 13.98
N ASP A 34 10.50 -13.80 12.90
CA ASP A 34 10.85 -12.89 11.81
C ASP A 34 10.61 -13.60 10.48
N MET A 35 9.35 -13.53 10.00
CA MET A 35 8.97 -14.07 8.69
C MET A 35 9.40 -13.08 7.61
N ASP A 36 9.75 -13.58 6.43
CA ASP A 36 9.90 -12.70 5.27
C ASP A 36 8.63 -11.85 5.07
N ARG A 37 8.82 -10.56 4.79
CA ARG A 37 7.76 -9.56 4.80
C ARG A 37 6.80 -9.76 3.62
N LEU A 38 7.31 -10.19 2.47
CA LEU A 38 6.52 -10.50 1.30
C LEU A 38 5.77 -11.83 1.47
N ASP A 39 6.40 -12.82 2.09
CA ASP A 39 5.71 -14.08 2.45
C ASP A 39 4.59 -13.85 3.45
N ALA A 40 4.84 -13.05 4.49
CA ALA A 40 3.86 -12.68 5.50
C ALA A 40 2.69 -11.94 4.86
N PHE A 41 2.99 -10.94 4.01
CA PHE A 41 1.97 -10.17 3.29
C PHE A 41 1.14 -11.06 2.37
N ASN A 42 1.79 -11.94 1.60
CA ASN A 42 1.11 -12.89 0.73
C ASN A 42 0.17 -13.82 1.52
N LYS A 43 0.59 -14.34 2.66
CA LYS A 43 -0.24 -15.19 3.54
C LYS A 43 -1.42 -14.42 4.14
N GLY A 44 -1.16 -13.22 4.66
CA GLY A 44 -2.21 -12.36 5.22
C GLY A 44 -3.26 -11.98 4.18
N LEU A 45 -2.81 -11.54 2.99
CA LEU A 45 -3.70 -11.16 1.91
C LEU A 45 -4.48 -12.37 1.36
N THR A 46 -3.85 -13.54 1.25
CA THR A 46 -4.54 -14.78 0.86
C THR A 46 -5.63 -15.16 1.87
N THR A 47 -5.37 -14.97 3.17
CA THR A 47 -6.36 -15.23 4.23
C THR A 47 -7.55 -14.28 4.12
N TRP A 48 -7.29 -12.99 3.90
CA TRP A 48 -8.34 -12.00 3.64
C TRP A 48 -9.14 -12.34 2.37
N ALA A 49 -8.47 -12.74 1.28
CA ALA A 49 -9.13 -13.11 0.03
C ALA A 49 -10.08 -14.30 0.22
N GLN A 50 -9.64 -15.34 0.96
CA GLN A 50 -10.49 -16.47 1.32
C GLN A 50 -11.69 -16.05 2.17
N TRP A 51 -11.50 -15.11 3.10
CA TRP A 51 -12.59 -14.56 3.89
C TRP A 51 -13.62 -13.84 3.02
N VAL A 52 -13.19 -13.03 2.04
CA VAL A 52 -14.09 -12.36 1.09
C VAL A 52 -14.89 -13.40 0.30
N ASP A 53 -14.20 -14.40 -0.27
CA ASP A 53 -14.81 -15.49 -1.02
C ASP A 53 -15.86 -16.26 -0.21
N GLN A 54 -15.67 -16.41 1.09
CA GLN A 54 -16.60 -17.13 1.96
C GLN A 54 -17.75 -16.26 2.48
N ASN A 55 -17.50 -14.99 2.81
CA ASN A 55 -18.40 -14.21 3.67
C ASN A 55 -19.10 -13.04 2.97
N VAL A 56 -18.53 -12.49 1.89
CA VAL A 56 -19.08 -11.28 1.27
C VAL A 56 -20.10 -11.61 0.19
N ASN A 57 -21.32 -11.07 0.29
CA ASN A 57 -22.29 -11.18 -0.78
C ASN A 57 -22.07 -10.08 -1.84
N ILE A 58 -21.37 -10.42 -2.93
CA ILE A 58 -21.03 -9.46 -3.99
C ILE A 58 -22.22 -8.96 -4.83
N SER A 59 -23.40 -9.57 -4.70
CA SER A 59 -24.63 -9.00 -5.30
C SER A 59 -25.15 -7.78 -4.52
N GLN A 60 -24.69 -7.60 -3.28
CA GLN A 60 -25.08 -6.51 -2.40
C GLN A 60 -23.91 -5.59 -2.02
N THR A 61 -22.68 -6.10 -2.06
CA THR A 61 -21.48 -5.39 -1.60
C THR A 61 -20.43 -5.29 -2.70
N ARG A 62 -20.02 -4.07 -3.05
CA ARG A 62 -18.85 -3.82 -3.90
C ARG A 62 -17.58 -3.84 -3.05
N VAL A 63 -16.61 -4.65 -3.44
CA VAL A 63 -15.32 -4.76 -2.72
C VAL A 63 -14.21 -4.15 -3.55
N PHE A 64 -13.47 -3.25 -2.92
CA PHE A 64 -12.29 -2.60 -3.46
C PHE A 64 -11.07 -2.98 -2.63
N PHE A 65 -9.95 -3.15 -3.31
CA PHE A 65 -8.64 -3.17 -2.66
C PHE A 65 -7.82 -1.99 -3.20
N GLN A 66 -7.42 -1.09 -2.31
CA GLN A 66 -6.50 0.00 -2.64
C GLN A 66 -5.09 -0.56 -2.82
N GLY A 67 -4.48 -0.21 -3.95
CA GLY A 67 -3.09 -0.56 -4.25
C GLY A 67 -2.09 -0.05 -3.22
N ILE A 68 -0.83 -0.40 -3.43
CA ILE A 68 0.23 -0.15 -2.47
C ILE A 68 0.53 1.35 -2.40
N SER A 69 0.36 1.95 -1.23
CA SER A 69 0.87 3.31 -0.94
C SER A 69 2.40 3.23 -0.74
N PRO A 70 3.22 3.84 -1.60
CA PRO A 70 4.67 3.82 -1.47
C PRO A 70 5.16 4.73 -0.34
N THR A 71 6.44 4.61 -0.02
CA THR A 71 7.18 5.56 0.82
C THR A 71 8.31 6.19 0.02
N HIS A 72 8.81 7.34 0.46
CA HIS A 72 9.90 8.07 -0.19
C HIS A 72 11.02 8.41 0.81
N TYR A 73 11.52 7.40 1.53
CA TYR A 73 12.65 7.56 2.45
C TYR A 73 14.01 7.47 1.74
N VAL A 74 14.08 6.81 0.58
CA VAL A 74 15.35 6.47 -0.08
C VAL A 74 15.42 7.10 -1.48
N GLY A 75 16.04 8.28 -1.58
CA GLY A 75 16.09 9.02 -2.85
C GLY A 75 16.88 8.35 -3.98
N LYS A 76 17.66 7.32 -3.68
CA LYS A 76 18.30 6.46 -4.70
C LYS A 76 17.27 5.86 -5.66
N GLU A 77 16.04 5.60 -5.20
CA GLU A 77 14.96 5.05 -6.02
C GLU A 77 14.45 6.03 -7.09
N TRP A 78 14.74 7.32 -6.96
CA TRP A 78 14.41 8.36 -7.94
C TRP A 78 15.63 9.20 -8.38
N ASN A 79 16.83 8.60 -8.35
CA ASN A 79 18.08 9.21 -8.80
C ASN A 79 18.58 10.43 -7.99
N GLU A 80 18.13 10.58 -6.75
CA GLU A 80 18.62 11.59 -5.81
C GLU A 80 19.14 10.93 -4.51
N PRO A 81 20.27 10.21 -4.57
CA PRO A 81 20.70 9.27 -3.51
C PRO A 81 20.98 9.89 -2.13
N ARG A 82 21.14 11.22 -2.05
CA ARG A 82 21.37 11.95 -0.79
C ARG A 82 20.10 12.53 -0.17
N ASN A 83 18.96 12.36 -0.82
CA ASN A 83 17.69 12.97 -0.44
C ASN A 83 16.68 11.93 0.06
N ASN A 84 15.65 12.43 0.73
CA ASN A 84 14.36 11.77 0.98
C ASN A 84 13.25 12.72 0.48
N CYS A 85 12.01 12.55 0.95
CA CYS A 85 10.90 13.45 0.61
C CYS A 85 11.07 14.91 1.09
N ASN A 86 12.06 15.22 1.92
CA ASN A 86 12.29 16.58 2.42
C ASN A 86 12.71 17.55 1.31
N GLY A 87 12.05 18.71 1.29
CA GLY A 87 12.26 19.76 0.30
C GLY A 87 11.75 19.42 -1.11
N GLN A 88 11.12 18.27 -1.31
CA GLN A 88 10.58 17.87 -2.60
C GLN A 88 9.27 18.63 -2.85
N MET A 89 9.23 19.45 -3.91
CA MET A 89 8.08 20.31 -4.23
C MET A 89 7.43 19.98 -5.57
N GLN A 90 7.97 19.01 -6.30
CA GLN A 90 7.50 18.62 -7.62
C GLN A 90 7.45 17.10 -7.74
N PRO A 91 6.42 16.56 -8.41
CA PRO A 91 6.36 15.15 -8.74
C PRO A 91 7.48 14.78 -9.71
N LEU A 92 7.75 13.48 -9.81
CA LEU A 92 8.57 12.95 -10.90
C LEU A 92 7.83 13.12 -12.22
N SER A 93 8.56 13.55 -13.25
CA SER A 93 8.03 13.65 -14.61
C SER A 93 7.96 12.27 -15.28
N GLY A 94 7.00 12.11 -16.19
CA GLY A 94 6.78 10.86 -16.93
C GLY A 94 5.77 9.92 -16.28
N SER A 95 5.74 8.67 -16.76
CA SER A 95 4.75 7.66 -16.35
C SER A 95 5.37 6.41 -15.72
N THR A 96 6.69 6.41 -15.52
CA THR A 96 7.44 5.27 -14.96
C THR A 96 8.27 5.73 -13.77
N TYR A 97 8.30 4.90 -12.72
CA TYR A 97 9.14 5.16 -11.56
C TYR A 97 10.52 4.52 -11.74
N PRO A 98 11.64 5.27 -11.61
CA PRO A 98 12.98 4.73 -11.85
C PRO A 98 13.36 3.54 -10.96
N GLY A 99 12.86 3.49 -9.72
CA GLY A 99 13.08 2.39 -8.77
C GLY A 99 12.34 1.10 -9.12
N GLY A 100 11.52 1.11 -10.18
CA GLY A 100 10.74 -0.04 -10.61
C GLY A 100 9.47 -0.28 -9.79
N SER A 101 8.83 -1.42 -10.07
CA SER A 101 7.59 -1.82 -9.40
C SER A 101 7.85 -2.35 -8.00
N LEU A 102 6.91 -2.09 -7.09
CA LEU A 102 6.94 -2.67 -5.75
C LEU A 102 6.55 -4.15 -5.80
N PRO A 103 7.36 -5.08 -5.26
CA PRO A 103 7.03 -6.52 -5.26
C PRO A 103 5.66 -6.83 -4.63
N ALA A 104 5.24 -6.04 -3.65
CA ALA A 104 3.94 -6.18 -3.00
C ALA A 104 2.76 -5.89 -3.94
N ALA A 105 2.91 -5.01 -4.92
CA ALA A 105 1.87 -4.76 -5.92
C ALA A 105 1.63 -6.01 -6.77
N SER A 106 2.69 -6.74 -7.12
CA SER A 106 2.57 -8.03 -7.80
C SER A 106 1.86 -9.09 -6.96
N ILE A 107 2.09 -9.10 -5.64
CA ILE A 107 1.37 -9.98 -4.70
C ILE A 107 -0.11 -9.64 -4.68
N VAL A 108 -0.46 -8.35 -4.58
CA VAL A 108 -1.86 -7.89 -4.64
C VAL A 108 -2.51 -8.36 -5.94
N SER A 109 -1.91 -8.03 -7.09
CA SER A 109 -2.45 -8.44 -8.39
C SER A 109 -2.66 -9.95 -8.49
N ARG A 110 -1.69 -10.75 -8.04
CA ARG A 110 -1.77 -12.21 -8.07
C ARG A 110 -2.89 -12.73 -7.18
N VAL A 111 -2.97 -12.29 -5.92
CA VAL A 111 -4.00 -12.76 -4.99
C VAL A 111 -5.39 -12.38 -5.49
N LEU A 112 -5.61 -11.12 -5.89
CA LEU A 112 -6.90 -10.69 -6.41
C LEU A 112 -7.33 -11.46 -7.67
N SER A 113 -6.39 -11.75 -8.57
CA SER A 113 -6.67 -12.55 -9.79
C SER A 113 -7.08 -14.00 -9.51
N SER A 114 -6.77 -14.52 -8.32
CA SER A 114 -7.09 -15.89 -7.91
C SER A 114 -8.39 -16.02 -7.13
N MET A 115 -9.07 -14.91 -6.83
CA MET A 115 -10.30 -14.89 -6.04
C MET A 115 -11.49 -15.40 -6.85
N LYS A 116 -12.42 -16.09 -6.20
CA LYS A 116 -13.68 -16.51 -6.81
C LYS A 116 -14.63 -15.34 -6.99
N LYS A 117 -14.64 -14.42 -6.01
CA LYS A 117 -15.44 -13.21 -6.02
C LYS A 117 -14.56 -12.04 -6.50
N PRO A 118 -14.93 -11.36 -7.60
CA PRO A 118 -14.11 -10.27 -8.12
C PRO A 118 -14.02 -9.12 -7.11
N VAL A 119 -12.81 -8.61 -6.95
CA VAL A 119 -12.50 -7.39 -6.20
C VAL A 119 -11.92 -6.38 -7.17
N TYR A 120 -12.38 -5.14 -7.08
CA TYR A 120 -11.84 -4.06 -7.90
C TYR A 120 -10.51 -3.56 -7.30
N LEU A 121 -9.42 -3.66 -8.05
CA LEU A 121 -8.14 -3.07 -7.66
C LEU A 121 -8.12 -1.58 -8.02
N LEU A 122 -8.07 -0.72 -7.01
CA LEU A 122 -7.74 0.69 -7.21
C LEU A 122 -6.22 0.79 -7.34
N ASP A 123 -5.69 0.64 -8.55
CA ASP A 123 -4.25 0.64 -8.79
C ASP A 123 -3.65 2.04 -8.70
N ILE A 124 -3.38 2.46 -7.46
CA ILE A 124 -2.78 3.74 -7.12
C ILE A 124 -1.25 3.70 -7.07
N THR A 125 -0.62 2.54 -7.28
CA THR A 125 0.78 2.34 -6.85
C THR A 125 1.75 3.23 -7.61
N THR A 126 1.79 3.07 -8.94
CA THR A 126 2.75 3.80 -9.79
C THR A 126 2.48 5.30 -9.78
N LEU A 127 1.22 5.73 -9.86
CA LEU A 127 0.90 7.16 -9.78
C LEU A 127 1.35 7.76 -8.45
N SER A 128 1.32 6.98 -7.36
CA SER A 128 1.75 7.46 -6.04
C SER A 128 3.26 7.47 -5.90
N GLN A 129 3.99 6.55 -6.57
CA GLN A 129 5.45 6.56 -6.61
C GLN A 129 5.99 7.81 -7.32
N LEU A 130 5.21 8.41 -8.22
CA LEU A 130 5.60 9.66 -8.87
C LEU A 130 5.47 10.88 -7.96
N ARG A 131 4.84 10.74 -6.78
CA ARG A 131 4.45 11.86 -5.91
C ARG A 131 5.36 12.05 -4.69
N LYS A 132 6.67 12.01 -4.89
CA LYS A 132 7.66 12.29 -3.82
C LYS A 132 7.48 13.64 -3.12
N ASP A 133 6.75 14.57 -3.75
CA ASP A 133 6.39 15.91 -3.29
C ASP A 133 5.21 15.97 -2.30
N ALA A 134 4.40 14.92 -2.21
CA ALA A 134 3.10 14.99 -1.55
C ALA A 134 3.11 14.54 -0.07
N HIS A 135 4.30 14.30 0.49
CA HIS A 135 4.47 13.88 1.88
C HIS A 135 4.52 15.08 2.85
N PRO A 136 4.08 14.93 4.11
CA PRO A 136 4.24 15.94 5.15
C PRO A 136 5.70 16.30 5.43
N SER A 137 6.63 15.36 5.20
CA SER A 137 8.04 15.55 5.50
C SER A 137 8.24 16.03 6.95
N THR A 138 8.90 17.16 7.17
CA THR A 138 9.18 17.70 8.51
C THR A 138 7.95 18.25 9.23
N TYR A 139 6.80 18.32 8.56
CA TYR A 139 5.52 18.76 9.14
C TYR A 139 4.71 17.59 9.74
N GLY A 140 5.28 16.38 9.78
CA GLY A 140 4.68 15.21 10.44
C GLY A 140 4.79 15.25 11.97
N ALA A 141 3.94 14.49 12.66
CA ALA A 141 3.79 14.54 14.12
C ALA A 141 4.91 13.81 14.92
N ALA A 142 5.77 13.02 14.25
CA ALA A 142 6.68 12.08 14.91
C ALA A 142 8.16 12.53 15.00
N GLY A 143 8.48 13.74 14.55
CA GLY A 143 9.87 14.20 14.42
C GLY A 143 10.61 13.53 13.24
N GLY A 144 11.56 14.25 12.64
CA GLY A 144 12.19 13.82 11.38
C GLY A 144 11.28 14.01 10.16
N SER A 145 11.66 13.42 9.01
CA SER A 145 10.87 13.52 7.77
C SER A 145 9.88 12.35 7.67
N ASP A 146 8.59 12.63 7.74
CA ASP A 146 7.53 11.69 7.39
C ASP A 146 7.43 11.55 5.87
N CYS A 147 7.90 10.42 5.35
CA CYS A 147 7.84 10.07 3.93
C CYS A 147 6.95 8.85 3.69
N SER A 148 5.96 8.58 4.55
CA SER A 148 5.01 7.48 4.40
C SER A 148 3.55 7.93 4.38
N HIS A 149 3.22 8.99 5.10
CA HIS A 149 1.88 9.60 5.08
C HIS A 149 1.77 10.70 4.03
N TRP A 150 0.57 11.22 3.80
CA TRP A 150 0.32 12.20 2.75
C TRP A 150 -0.32 13.46 3.31
N CYS A 151 0.04 14.61 2.75
CA CYS A 151 -0.65 15.86 3.04
C CYS A 151 -2.11 15.80 2.59
N LEU A 152 -2.98 16.54 3.29
CA LEU A 152 -4.35 16.84 2.87
C LEU A 152 -4.57 18.37 2.85
N PRO A 153 -5.14 18.93 1.76
CA PRO A 153 -5.47 18.28 0.50
C PRO A 153 -4.20 17.76 -0.22
N GLY A 154 -4.34 16.71 -1.04
CA GLY A 154 -3.19 16.07 -1.67
C GLY A 154 -3.49 14.76 -2.40
N LEU A 155 -2.48 13.89 -2.47
CA LEU A 155 -2.56 12.64 -3.24
C LEU A 155 -3.74 11.73 -2.87
N PRO A 156 -4.15 11.57 -1.60
CA PRO A 156 -5.32 10.76 -1.25
C PRO A 156 -6.62 11.27 -1.89
N ASP A 157 -6.72 12.55 -2.24
CA ASP A 157 -7.88 13.10 -2.96
C ASP A 157 -7.98 12.49 -4.36
N THR A 158 -6.85 12.27 -5.05
CA THR A 158 -6.81 11.55 -6.33
C THR A 158 -7.27 10.11 -6.17
N TRP A 159 -6.88 9.42 -5.10
CA TRP A 159 -7.34 8.06 -4.83
C TRP A 159 -8.85 8.01 -4.65
N ASN A 160 -9.41 8.99 -3.93
CA ASN A 160 -10.86 9.12 -3.75
C ASN A 160 -11.58 9.46 -5.06
N GLN A 161 -10.99 10.26 -5.95
CA GLN A 161 -11.54 10.50 -7.28
C GLN A 161 -11.58 9.23 -8.13
N LEU A 162 -10.54 8.38 -8.06
CA LEU A 162 -10.53 7.08 -8.74
C LEU A 162 -11.58 6.13 -8.18
N LEU A 163 -11.75 6.09 -6.85
CA LEU A 163 -12.83 5.34 -6.21
C LEU A 163 -14.20 5.85 -6.66
N TYR A 164 -14.42 7.16 -6.66
CA TYR A 164 -15.66 7.77 -7.11
C TYR A 164 -15.98 7.43 -8.58
N ALA A 165 -14.99 7.53 -9.47
CA ALA A 165 -15.13 7.14 -10.86
C ALA A 165 -15.46 5.65 -10.99
N ALA A 166 -14.78 4.78 -10.24
CA ALA A 166 -15.06 3.35 -10.23
C ALA A 166 -16.45 3.03 -9.71
N LEU A 167 -16.98 3.78 -8.74
CA LEU A 167 -18.33 3.63 -8.23
C LEU A 167 -19.41 4.09 -9.22
N SER A 168 -19.09 5.05 -10.08
CA SER A 168 -20.01 5.65 -11.04
C SER A 168 -20.08 4.90 -12.38
N MET A 169 -19.16 3.94 -12.60
CA MET A 169 -19.22 2.94 -13.66
C MET A 169 -20.03 1.74 -13.22
#